data_AF-A0A6M3IZU0-F1
#
_entry.id   AF-A0A6M3IZU0-F1
#
_cell.length_a   1.000
_cell.length_b   1.000
_cell.length_c   1.000
_cell.angle_alpha   90.00
_cell.angle_beta   90.00
_cell.angle_gamma   90.00
#
_symmetry.space_group_name_H-M   'P 1'
#
loop_
_entity.id
_entity.type
_entity.pdbx_description
1 polymer ?
#
loop_
_entity_poly.entity_id
_entity_poly.type
_entity_poly.pdbx_seq_one_letter_code
_entity_poly.pdbx_strand_id
1 'polypeptide(L)'
;MARATFSTPVEDAYGQSVTLATTLAITGLINVRQGYRGLHMWCDADWKYLLTPKIHYVLFYNATAETFTNYTAQALDNDASTDVVLDGMIATDYLYILTTAPISGLGIDMDASAVNAVTAALDMEYYKTAGWTNVSNDVDGTDSPGATLSKDGTYVWDALTDATPIAKDDAVNGIFGFYGIRFTPNATLSASTRINGLMTIHNGTSYALVPANDDNDGERFNYDDDKVGTIQVLAVSATPVLAINHIKYKG
;
A
#
# COMPACT_ATOMS: atom_id res chain seq x y z
N MET A 1 22.64 27.00 11.39
CA MET A 1 21.72 26.25 10.52
C MET A 1 22.01 26.61 9.09
N ALA A 2 22.79 25.79 8.37
CA ALA A 2 22.93 25.95 6.94
C ALA A 2 21.65 25.41 6.30
N ARG A 3 20.86 26.30 5.71
CA ARG A 3 19.62 25.93 5.02
C ARG A 3 20.03 25.41 3.66
N ALA A 4 19.87 24.12 3.43
CA ALA A 4 20.19 23.53 2.14
C ALA A 4 19.37 24.18 1.02
N THR A 5 20.04 24.53 -0.08
CA THR A 5 19.43 25.10 -1.27
C THR A 5 19.04 23.99 -2.23
N PHE A 6 17.74 23.82 -2.46
CA PHE A 6 17.22 22.98 -3.54
C PHE A 6 17.54 23.62 -4.89
N SER A 7 17.97 22.82 -5.87
CA SER A 7 18.22 23.30 -7.24
C SER A 7 16.92 23.72 -7.94
N THR A 8 15.79 23.12 -7.54
CA THR A 8 14.42 23.53 -7.87
C THR A 8 13.76 24.13 -6.64
N PRO A 9 13.07 25.29 -6.74
CA PRO A 9 12.33 25.85 -5.63
C PRO A 9 11.29 24.85 -5.09
N VAL A 10 11.30 24.65 -3.77
CA VAL A 10 10.27 23.87 -3.07
C VAL A 10 8.97 24.68 -3.06
N GLU A 11 7.89 24.04 -3.49
CA GLU A 11 6.53 24.59 -3.40
C GLU A 11 5.96 24.34 -2.01
N ASP A 12 6.08 23.11 -1.53
CA ASP A 12 5.53 22.66 -0.26
C ASP A 12 6.35 21.50 0.34
N ALA A 13 6.33 21.37 1.65
CA ALA A 13 6.97 20.29 2.38
C ALA A 13 6.04 19.76 3.48
N TYR A 14 5.80 18.45 3.48
CA TYR A 14 4.98 17.79 4.48
C TYR A 14 5.83 16.81 5.28
N GLY A 15 5.89 17.00 6.60
CA GLY A 15 6.69 16.17 7.49
C GLY A 15 5.88 15.06 8.14
N GLN A 16 6.45 13.86 8.12
CA GLN A 16 5.96 12.69 8.83
C GLN A 16 7.13 12.08 9.60
N SER A 17 6.92 11.80 10.88
CA SER A 17 7.88 11.04 11.69
C SER A 17 7.38 9.63 11.85
N VAL A 18 8.25 8.65 11.62
CA VAL A 18 7.95 7.24 11.84
C VAL A 18 8.86 6.71 12.94
N THR A 19 8.23 6.36 14.05
CA THR A 19 8.88 5.71 15.18
C THR A 19 8.67 4.21 15.06
N LEU A 20 9.76 3.44 15.06
CA LEU A 20 9.70 1.99 14.85
C LEU A 20 9.76 1.20 16.17
N ALA A 21 9.02 0.10 16.21
CA ALA A 21 9.12 -0.93 17.25
C ALA A 21 9.99 -2.12 16.77
N THR A 22 10.75 -2.71 17.68
CA THR A 22 11.98 -3.49 17.41
C THR A 22 11.83 -4.94 16.93
N THR A 23 10.72 -5.37 16.34
CA THR A 23 10.46 -6.82 16.17
C THR A 23 9.84 -7.27 14.85
N LEU A 24 9.58 -6.39 13.88
CA LEU A 24 8.92 -6.78 12.62
C LEU A 24 9.84 -6.63 11.38
N ALA A 25 9.77 -7.63 10.50
CA ALA A 25 10.49 -7.69 9.22
C ALA A 25 10.05 -6.61 8.23
N ILE A 26 8.83 -6.08 8.38
CA ILE A 26 8.36 -4.84 7.76
C ILE A 26 8.07 -3.90 8.91
N THR A 27 8.85 -2.82 9.02
CA THR A 27 8.84 -2.02 10.25
C THR A 27 7.94 -0.80 10.10
N GLY A 28 7.78 -0.27 8.88
CA GLY A 28 6.78 0.76 8.60
C GLY A 28 6.41 0.85 7.12
N LEU A 29 5.19 1.31 6.85
CA LEU A 29 4.69 1.66 5.54
C LEU A 29 4.25 3.12 5.57
N ILE A 30 4.65 3.88 4.56
CA ILE A 30 4.41 5.32 4.50
C ILE A 30 3.85 5.65 3.13
N ASN A 31 2.59 6.07 3.09
CA ASN A 31 1.95 6.45 1.85
C ASN A 31 2.59 7.71 1.27
N VAL A 32 3.04 7.62 0.02
CA VAL A 32 3.55 8.77 -0.70
C VAL A 32 2.38 9.64 -1.12
N ARG A 33 2.42 10.90 -0.69
CA ARG A 33 1.35 11.85 -0.97
C ARG A 33 1.33 12.22 -2.45
N GLN A 34 0.15 12.21 -3.06
CA GLN A 34 0.00 12.55 -4.47
C GLN A 34 0.54 13.95 -4.79
N GLY A 35 1.30 14.06 -5.87
CA GLY A 35 1.92 15.30 -6.34
C GLY A 35 3.23 15.69 -5.63
N TYR A 36 3.69 14.91 -4.64
CA TYR A 36 5.04 15.02 -4.10
C TYR A 36 5.98 14.16 -4.94
N ARG A 37 7.20 14.66 -5.18
CA ARG A 37 8.17 14.04 -6.11
C ARG A 37 9.57 13.90 -5.52
N GLY A 38 9.74 14.34 -4.28
CA GLY A 38 10.99 14.26 -3.55
C GLY A 38 10.77 13.74 -2.14
N LEU A 39 11.79 13.08 -1.62
CA LEU A 39 11.86 12.68 -0.22
C LEU A 39 13.13 13.26 0.39
N HIS A 40 13.02 13.60 1.67
CA HIS A 40 14.13 14.03 2.49
C HIS A 40 14.08 13.23 3.78
N MET A 41 15.11 12.43 4.02
CA MET A 41 15.15 11.46 5.11
C MET A 41 16.32 11.77 6.04
N TRP A 42 16.07 11.67 7.35
CA TRP A 42 17.11 11.78 8.38
C TRP A 42 16.90 10.72 9.44
N CYS A 43 17.99 10.12 9.88
CA CYS A 43 17.99 9.06 10.86
C CYS A 43 19.23 9.11 11.76
N ASP A 44 19.04 8.63 12.99
CA ASP A 44 20.06 8.48 14.03
C ASP A 44 20.80 7.13 13.98
N ALA A 45 20.36 6.22 13.11
CA ALA A 45 20.98 4.94 12.82
C ALA A 45 20.92 4.64 11.32
N ASP A 46 21.48 3.51 10.88
CA ASP A 46 21.34 3.05 9.50
C ASP A 46 19.93 2.51 9.25
N TRP A 47 19.34 2.89 8.11
CA TRP A 47 18.02 2.43 7.66
C TRP A 47 18.08 1.84 6.28
N LYS A 48 17.09 1.01 6.00
CA LYS A 48 16.83 0.50 4.66
C LYS A 48 15.43 0.92 4.24
N TYR A 49 15.28 1.32 2.98
CA TYR A 49 13.97 1.58 2.42
C TYR A 49 13.82 1.01 1.02
N LEU A 50 12.57 0.78 0.63
CA LEU A 50 12.15 0.36 -0.70
C LEU A 50 11.05 1.30 -1.16
N LEU A 51 11.09 1.66 -2.44
CA LEU A 51 9.99 2.35 -3.10
C LEU A 51 9.08 1.30 -3.71
N THR A 52 7.80 1.35 -3.37
CA THR A 52 6.84 0.33 -3.80
C THR A 52 6.00 0.84 -4.99
N PRO A 53 5.49 -0.07 -5.83
CA PRO A 53 4.62 0.29 -6.95
C PRO A 53 3.39 1.08 -6.50
N LYS A 54 3.02 2.11 -7.26
CA LYS A 54 1.80 2.88 -7.06
C LYS A 54 0.55 2.07 -7.36
N ILE A 55 -0.46 2.22 -6.50
CA ILE A 55 -1.83 1.79 -6.79
C ILE A 55 -2.46 2.83 -7.73
N HIS A 56 -2.91 2.38 -8.89
CA HIS A 56 -3.62 3.22 -9.88
C HIS A 56 -5.13 3.09 -9.75
N TYR A 57 -5.62 1.90 -9.44
CA TYR A 57 -7.06 1.67 -9.27
C TYR A 57 -7.36 0.79 -8.08
N VAL A 58 -8.39 1.19 -7.32
CA VAL A 58 -9.07 0.37 -6.33
C VAL A 58 -10.54 0.30 -6.71
N LEU A 59 -10.98 -0.87 -7.16
CA LEU A 59 -12.34 -1.06 -7.66
C LEU A 59 -13.05 -2.12 -6.85
N PHE A 60 -14.23 -1.81 -6.35
CA PHE A 60 -15.12 -2.78 -5.74
C PHE A 60 -16.18 -3.23 -6.76
N TYR A 61 -16.23 -4.53 -7.03
CA TYR A 61 -17.26 -5.16 -7.84
C TYR A 61 -18.32 -5.79 -6.96
N ASN A 62 -19.55 -5.30 -7.07
CA ASN A 62 -20.73 -5.90 -6.43
C ASN A 62 -21.39 -6.83 -7.45
N ALA A 63 -21.34 -8.13 -7.21
CA ALA A 63 -21.88 -9.13 -8.13
C ALA A 63 -23.40 -9.16 -8.17
N THR A 64 -24.07 -8.80 -7.07
CA THR A 64 -25.54 -8.74 -7.02
C THR A 64 -26.07 -7.60 -7.89
N ALA A 65 -25.38 -6.45 -7.87
CA ALA A 65 -25.74 -5.28 -8.65
C ALA A 65 -25.07 -5.25 -10.04
N GLU A 66 -24.10 -6.13 -10.30
CA GLU A 66 -23.25 -6.15 -11.51
C GLU A 66 -22.60 -4.79 -11.80
N THR A 67 -22.10 -4.11 -10.75
CA THR A 67 -21.53 -2.76 -10.86
C THR A 67 -20.15 -2.65 -10.23
N PHE A 68 -19.33 -1.77 -10.80
CA PHE A 68 -18.06 -1.35 -10.23
C PHE A 68 -18.20 0.01 -9.54
N THR A 69 -17.68 0.10 -8.33
CA THR A 69 -17.45 1.37 -7.63
C THR A 69 -15.95 1.64 -7.56
N ASN A 70 -15.53 2.84 -7.94
CA ASN A 70 -14.13 3.24 -7.88
C ASN A 70 -13.84 3.94 -6.54
N TYR A 71 -12.98 3.32 -5.73
CA TYR A 71 -12.53 3.81 -4.43
C TYR A 71 -11.06 4.25 -4.42
N THR A 72 -10.45 4.50 -5.57
CA THR A 72 -9.02 4.87 -5.65
C THR A 72 -8.67 6.07 -4.79
N ALA A 73 -9.51 7.10 -4.73
CA ALA A 73 -9.22 8.29 -3.95
C ALA A 73 -9.21 7.97 -2.44
N GLN A 74 -10.28 7.32 -1.97
CA GLN A 74 -10.49 6.92 -0.58
C GLN A 74 -9.41 5.96 -0.09
N ALA A 75 -8.95 5.05 -0.95
CA ALA A 75 -7.89 4.12 -0.59
C ALA A 75 -6.51 4.79 -0.41
N LEU A 76 -6.30 6.00 -0.94
CA LEU A 76 -4.97 6.63 -1.04
C LEU A 76 -4.85 7.97 -0.31
N ASP A 77 -5.96 8.54 0.16
CA ASP A 77 -5.96 9.84 0.85
C ASP A 77 -5.62 9.74 2.34
N ASN A 78 -5.74 8.55 2.94
CA ASN A 78 -5.49 8.29 4.36
C ASN A 78 -6.36 9.19 5.26
N ASP A 79 -7.59 9.47 4.82
CA ASP A 79 -8.55 10.31 5.51
C ASP A 79 -9.66 9.44 6.13
N ALA A 80 -9.75 9.46 7.46
CA ALA A 80 -10.73 8.67 8.21
C ALA A 80 -12.19 9.13 8.03
N SER A 81 -12.46 10.12 7.18
CA SER A 81 -13.81 10.53 6.78
C SER A 81 -14.25 9.96 5.44
N THR A 82 -13.35 9.28 4.72
CA THR A 82 -13.57 8.72 3.39
C THR A 82 -13.02 7.31 3.30
N ASP A 83 -13.90 6.33 3.08
CA ASP A 83 -13.52 4.92 3.20
C ASP A 83 -13.76 4.15 1.91
N VAL A 84 -13.00 3.07 1.73
CA VAL A 84 -13.37 1.95 0.85
C VAL A 84 -14.45 1.15 1.57
N VAL A 85 -15.69 1.23 1.08
CA VAL A 85 -16.83 0.55 1.72
C VAL A 85 -16.99 -0.87 1.16
N LEU A 86 -16.87 -1.87 2.05
CA LEU A 86 -17.03 -3.30 1.77
C LEU A 86 -18.29 -3.88 2.44
N ASP A 87 -19.32 -3.04 2.60
CA ASP A 87 -20.58 -3.32 3.30
C ASP A 87 -21.21 -4.63 2.83
N GLY A 88 -21.07 -5.67 3.66
CA GLY A 88 -21.69 -6.97 3.42
C GLY A 88 -21.09 -7.72 2.22
N MET A 89 -19.83 -7.45 1.87
CA MET A 89 -19.14 -8.12 0.78
C MET A 89 -19.27 -9.64 0.89
N ILE A 90 -19.71 -10.29 -0.19
CA ILE A 90 -19.92 -11.75 -0.26
C ILE A 90 -18.88 -12.42 -1.19
N ALA A 91 -18.88 -13.76 -1.22
CA ALA A 91 -17.87 -14.55 -1.96
C ALA A 91 -17.85 -14.36 -3.49
N THR A 92 -18.87 -13.72 -4.06
CA THR A 92 -18.92 -13.38 -5.49
C THR A 92 -18.51 -11.94 -5.78
N ASP A 93 -18.36 -11.11 -4.75
CA ASP A 93 -17.85 -9.75 -4.87
C ASP A 93 -16.32 -9.75 -4.92
N TYR A 94 -15.74 -8.68 -5.44
CA TYR A 94 -14.28 -8.58 -5.52
C TYR A 94 -13.79 -7.16 -5.24
N LEU A 95 -12.73 -7.05 -4.45
CA LEU A 95 -11.95 -5.82 -4.32
C LEU A 95 -10.70 -5.95 -5.21
N TYR A 96 -10.70 -5.26 -6.35
CA TYR A 96 -9.58 -5.21 -7.29
C TYR A 96 -8.60 -4.09 -6.94
N ILE A 97 -7.31 -4.40 -6.98
CA ILE A 97 -6.22 -3.45 -6.79
C ILE A 97 -5.27 -3.58 -7.99
N LEU A 98 -5.06 -2.48 -8.69
CA LEU A 98 -4.29 -2.44 -9.93
C LEU A 98 -3.04 -1.56 -9.72
N THR A 99 -1.86 -2.10 -10.02
CA THR A 99 -0.56 -1.47 -9.77
C THR A 99 0.30 -1.39 -11.04
N THR A 100 1.33 -0.53 -11.02
CA THR A 100 2.28 -0.36 -12.13
C THR A 100 3.27 -1.51 -12.28
N ALA A 101 3.48 -2.29 -11.22
CA ALA A 101 4.38 -3.43 -11.17
C ALA A 101 3.88 -4.44 -10.12
N PRO A 102 4.31 -5.71 -10.16
CA PRO A 102 3.95 -6.70 -9.14
C PRO A 102 4.31 -6.23 -7.73
N ILE A 103 3.49 -6.61 -6.75
CA ILE A 103 3.66 -6.36 -5.31
C ILE A 103 3.62 -7.69 -4.55
N SER A 104 4.13 -7.73 -3.32
CA SER A 104 4.12 -8.92 -2.45
C SER A 104 3.28 -8.73 -1.17
N GLY A 105 2.44 -7.70 -1.15
CA GLY A 105 1.59 -7.44 -0.01
C GLY A 105 0.94 -6.07 -0.02
N LEU A 106 0.04 -5.89 0.92
CA LEU A 106 -0.60 -4.62 1.25
C LEU A 106 -0.52 -4.35 2.74
N GLY A 107 -0.23 -3.12 3.13
CA GLY A 107 -0.69 -2.57 4.40
C GLY A 107 -2.13 -2.14 4.26
N ILE A 108 -2.96 -2.54 5.21
CA ILE A 108 -4.38 -2.24 5.27
C ILE A 108 -4.65 -1.52 6.59
N ASP A 109 -5.05 -0.26 6.47
CA ASP A 109 -5.49 0.60 7.58
C ASP A 109 -7.02 0.54 7.65
N MET A 110 -7.56 0.02 8.74
CA MET A 110 -8.99 -0.21 8.90
C MET A 110 -9.66 0.98 9.59
N ASP A 111 -10.93 1.25 9.25
CA ASP A 111 -11.74 2.10 10.13
C ASP A 111 -11.99 1.34 11.45
N ALA A 112 -11.37 1.82 12.54
CA ALA A 112 -11.49 1.22 13.86
C ALA A 112 -12.94 1.08 14.35
N SER A 113 -13.87 1.90 13.84
CA SER A 113 -15.30 1.85 14.17
C SER A 113 -16.10 0.90 13.27
N ALA A 114 -15.48 0.39 12.20
CA ALA A 114 -16.11 -0.28 11.09
C ALA A 114 -15.25 -1.46 10.58
N VAL A 115 -14.69 -2.22 11.52
CA VAL A 115 -13.98 -3.47 11.23
C VAL A 115 -14.95 -4.63 11.02
N ASN A 116 -14.48 -5.71 10.39
CA ASN A 116 -15.27 -6.93 10.28
C ASN A 116 -15.26 -7.71 11.61
N ALA A 117 -16.45 -8.07 12.09
CA ALA A 117 -16.65 -8.87 13.30
C ALA A 117 -17.16 -10.30 13.01
N VAL A 118 -17.34 -10.66 11.74
CA VAL A 118 -17.86 -11.98 11.32
C VAL A 118 -16.68 -12.89 10.96
N THR A 119 -16.75 -14.16 11.39
CA THR A 119 -15.78 -15.19 10.98
C THR A 119 -15.84 -15.37 9.47
N ALA A 120 -14.78 -14.94 8.80
CA ALA A 120 -14.58 -14.99 7.36
C ALA A 120 -13.08 -14.94 7.10
N ALA A 121 -12.62 -15.70 6.11
CA ALA A 121 -11.27 -15.55 5.57
C ALA A 121 -11.35 -14.74 4.27
N LEU A 122 -10.31 -13.97 3.99
CA LEU A 122 -10.11 -13.35 2.70
C LEU A 122 -9.19 -14.28 1.89
N ASP A 123 -9.52 -14.48 0.62
CA ASP A 123 -8.67 -15.16 -0.35
C ASP A 123 -8.18 -14.14 -1.38
N MET A 124 -6.97 -14.34 -1.89
CA MET A 124 -6.38 -13.46 -2.90
C MET A 124 -6.06 -14.19 -4.21
N GLU A 125 -6.42 -13.54 -5.31
CA GLU A 125 -6.02 -13.96 -6.66
C GLU A 125 -5.22 -12.86 -7.35
N TYR A 126 -4.24 -13.25 -8.17
CA TYR A 126 -3.50 -12.34 -9.04
C TYR A 126 -3.75 -12.67 -10.50
N TYR A 127 -3.59 -11.68 -11.36
CA TYR A 127 -3.70 -11.87 -12.80
C TYR A 127 -2.38 -12.37 -13.40
N LYS A 128 -2.50 -13.37 -14.26
CA LYS A 128 -1.44 -13.81 -15.18
C LYS A 128 -2.03 -14.15 -16.54
N THR A 129 -1.19 -14.52 -17.50
CA THR A 129 -1.62 -14.83 -18.88
C THR A 129 -2.74 -15.88 -18.99
N ALA A 130 -2.84 -16.79 -18.01
CA ALA A 130 -3.90 -17.81 -17.97
C ALA A 130 -5.20 -17.35 -17.29
N GLY A 131 -5.28 -16.07 -16.87
CA GLY A 131 -6.37 -15.49 -16.11
C GLY A 131 -6.05 -15.32 -14.62
N TRP A 132 -7.08 -15.05 -13.83
CA TRP A 132 -6.99 -14.94 -12.38
C TRP A 132 -6.56 -16.26 -11.75
N THR A 133 -5.57 -16.20 -10.87
CA THR A 133 -4.94 -17.37 -10.25
C THR A 133 -4.86 -17.16 -8.75
N ASN A 134 -5.30 -18.15 -7.98
CA ASN A 134 -5.20 -18.13 -6.52
C ASN A 134 -3.76 -18.07 -6.02
N VAL A 135 -3.52 -17.29 -4.97
CA VAL A 135 -2.29 -17.32 -4.17
C VAL A 135 -2.53 -18.23 -2.99
N SER A 136 -1.73 -19.30 -2.84
CA SER A 136 -1.98 -20.34 -1.82
C SER A 136 -1.15 -20.18 -0.54
N ASN A 137 -0.25 -19.21 -0.52
CA ASN A 137 0.75 -18.94 0.52
C ASN A 137 0.66 -17.49 1.00
N ASP A 138 -0.52 -16.91 0.87
CA ASP A 138 -0.84 -15.62 1.43
C ASP A 138 -1.09 -15.72 2.95
N VAL A 139 -0.84 -14.61 3.63
CA VAL A 139 -0.93 -14.49 5.08
C VAL A 139 -1.69 -13.23 5.41
N ASP A 140 -2.85 -13.41 6.02
CA ASP A 140 -3.68 -12.32 6.51
C ASP A 140 -3.25 -11.86 7.91
N GLY A 141 -2.53 -10.74 7.98
CA GLY A 141 -2.19 -10.09 9.23
C GLY A 141 -3.29 -9.18 9.80
N THR A 142 -4.37 -8.95 9.05
CA THR A 142 -5.56 -8.20 9.49
C THR A 142 -6.55 -9.08 10.25
N ASP A 143 -6.34 -10.39 10.25
CA ASP A 143 -7.17 -11.35 10.95
C ASP A 143 -7.08 -11.22 12.48
N SER A 144 -8.22 -11.40 13.12
CA SER A 144 -8.34 -11.57 14.57
C SER A 144 -9.54 -12.46 14.85
N PRO A 145 -9.40 -13.30 15.88
CA PRO A 145 -9.75 -14.73 15.85
C PRO A 145 -10.60 -15.24 14.66
N GLY A 146 -10.04 -15.25 13.43
CA GLY A 146 -10.70 -15.80 12.24
C GLY A 146 -11.68 -14.85 11.53
N ALA A 147 -11.75 -13.58 11.93
CA ALA A 147 -12.35 -12.51 11.16
C ALA A 147 -11.26 -11.70 10.44
N THR A 148 -11.13 -11.90 9.12
CA THR A 148 -10.33 -11.04 8.24
C THR A 148 -10.79 -9.59 8.35
N LEU A 149 -9.89 -8.63 8.11
CA LEU A 149 -10.18 -7.19 8.17
C LEU A 149 -10.78 -6.77 9.53
N SER A 150 -10.34 -7.37 10.63
CA SER A 150 -10.82 -7.05 11.98
C SER A 150 -9.95 -6.03 12.72
N LYS A 151 -8.80 -5.69 12.14
CA LYS A 151 -7.82 -4.72 12.66
C LYS A 151 -6.88 -4.29 11.55
N ASP A 152 -6.12 -3.23 11.80
CA ASP A 152 -4.99 -2.85 10.94
C ASP A 152 -3.98 -3.98 10.86
N GLY A 153 -3.35 -4.11 9.70
CA GLY A 153 -2.34 -5.13 9.50
C GLY A 153 -1.78 -5.15 8.10
N THR A 154 -1.02 -6.19 7.82
CA THR A 154 -0.48 -6.45 6.49
C THR A 154 -1.06 -7.74 5.94
N TYR A 155 -1.51 -7.72 4.70
CA TYR A 155 -1.83 -8.92 3.93
C TYR A 155 -0.66 -9.20 2.99
N VAL A 156 0.08 -10.30 3.17
CA VAL A 156 1.36 -10.55 2.48
C VAL A 156 1.39 -11.89 1.79
N TRP A 157 2.22 -12.02 0.76
CA TRP A 157 2.42 -13.25 0.00
C TRP A 157 3.82 -13.31 -0.59
N ASP A 158 4.23 -14.47 -1.11
CA ASP A 158 5.52 -14.59 -1.79
C ASP A 158 5.53 -13.86 -3.14
N ALA A 159 6.73 -13.59 -3.65
CA ALA A 159 6.86 -12.81 -4.86
C ALA A 159 6.18 -13.44 -6.09
N LEU A 160 5.30 -12.68 -6.76
CA LEU A 160 4.54 -13.15 -7.92
C LEU A 160 5.37 -13.05 -9.21
N THR A 161 6.21 -14.07 -9.44
CA THR A 161 7.20 -14.05 -10.56
C THR A 161 6.61 -14.27 -11.95
N ASP A 162 5.41 -14.86 -12.06
CA ASP A 162 4.68 -15.11 -13.31
C ASP A 162 3.49 -14.17 -13.51
N ALA A 163 3.32 -13.16 -12.65
CA ALA A 163 2.30 -12.13 -12.83
C ALA A 163 2.53 -11.36 -14.12
N THR A 164 1.44 -11.03 -14.82
CA THR A 164 1.47 -10.20 -16.04
C THR A 164 0.45 -9.08 -15.95
N PRO A 165 0.60 -8.01 -16.74
CA PRO A 165 -0.44 -7.00 -16.83
C PRO A 165 -1.74 -7.58 -17.39
N ILE A 166 -2.89 -7.12 -16.86
CA ILE A 166 -4.23 -7.48 -17.32
C ILE A 166 -4.33 -7.26 -18.83
N ALA A 167 -4.65 -8.33 -19.56
CA ALA A 167 -4.85 -8.27 -21.00
C ALA A 167 -6.12 -7.47 -21.33
N LYS A 168 -6.17 -6.91 -22.54
CA LYS A 168 -7.31 -6.11 -23.01
C LYS A 168 -8.63 -6.88 -22.97
N ASP A 169 -8.60 -8.17 -23.30
CA ASP A 169 -9.82 -9.00 -23.35
C ASP A 169 -10.33 -9.39 -21.95
N ASP A 170 -9.49 -9.23 -20.91
CA ASP A 170 -9.80 -9.46 -19.49
C ASP A 170 -9.92 -8.14 -18.70
N ALA A 171 -10.16 -7.03 -19.40
CA ALA A 171 -10.18 -5.70 -18.80
C ALA A 171 -11.18 -5.60 -17.63
N VAL A 172 -10.72 -5.11 -16.48
CA VAL A 172 -11.56 -4.88 -15.30
C VAL A 172 -12.20 -3.51 -15.41
N ASN A 173 -13.52 -3.46 -15.60
CA ASN A 173 -14.24 -2.19 -15.84
C ASN A 173 -13.64 -1.37 -17.01
N GLY A 174 -13.20 -2.06 -18.07
CA GLY A 174 -12.53 -1.43 -19.22
C GLY A 174 -11.06 -1.05 -19.00
N ILE A 175 -10.48 -1.34 -17.83
CA ILE A 175 -9.10 -1.05 -17.46
C ILE A 175 -8.21 -2.27 -17.72
N PHE A 176 -7.09 -2.06 -18.42
CA PHE A 176 -6.10 -3.09 -18.76
C PHE A 176 -4.68 -2.50 -18.76
N GLY A 177 -3.66 -3.35 -18.85
CA GLY A 177 -2.24 -2.93 -18.89
C GLY A 177 -1.60 -2.68 -17.51
N PHE A 178 -2.30 -3.01 -16.43
CA PHE A 178 -1.81 -2.95 -15.05
C PHE A 178 -1.67 -4.36 -14.46
N TYR A 179 -0.79 -4.53 -13.49
CA TYR A 179 -0.75 -5.75 -12.69
C TYR A 179 -1.95 -5.74 -11.74
N GLY A 180 -2.71 -6.83 -11.73
CA GLY A 180 -3.95 -6.93 -10.94
C GLY A 180 -3.84 -7.97 -9.84
N ILE A 181 -4.32 -7.60 -8.66
CA ILE A 181 -4.75 -8.54 -7.63
C ILE A 181 -6.22 -8.28 -7.30
N ARG A 182 -6.91 -9.29 -6.78
CA ARG A 182 -8.26 -9.15 -6.25
C ARG A 182 -8.44 -9.98 -5.00
N PHE A 183 -9.27 -9.47 -4.10
CA PHE A 183 -9.65 -10.15 -2.88
C PHE A 183 -11.12 -10.55 -2.93
N THR A 184 -11.44 -11.70 -2.36
CA THR A 184 -12.82 -12.16 -2.13
C THR A 184 -12.91 -12.86 -0.78
N PRO A 185 -13.98 -12.66 0.01
CA PRO A 185 -14.13 -13.36 1.27
C PRO A 185 -14.82 -14.72 1.07
N ASN A 186 -14.50 -15.71 1.90
CA ASN A 186 -15.17 -17.02 1.84
C ASN A 186 -16.56 -17.05 2.50
N ALA A 187 -16.95 -15.97 3.19
CA ALA A 187 -18.23 -15.75 3.84
C ALA A 187 -18.59 -14.26 3.81
N THR A 188 -19.85 -13.92 4.05
CA THR A 188 -20.30 -12.52 4.07
C THR A 188 -19.60 -11.74 5.18
N LEU A 189 -18.95 -10.62 4.83
CA LEU A 189 -18.37 -9.70 5.80
C LEU A 189 -19.44 -8.92 6.56
N SER A 190 -19.02 -8.24 7.63
CA SER A 190 -19.90 -7.32 8.34
C SER A 190 -20.37 -6.18 7.44
N ALA A 191 -21.62 -5.75 7.57
CA ALA A 191 -22.21 -4.62 6.84
C ALA A 191 -21.47 -3.28 7.09
N SER A 192 -20.71 -3.19 8.18
CA SER A 192 -19.93 -2.00 8.50
C SER A 192 -18.50 -2.02 7.94
N THR A 193 -18.02 -3.08 7.28
CA THR A 193 -16.58 -3.25 6.99
C THR A 193 -16.03 -2.13 6.07
N ARG A 194 -14.99 -1.42 6.52
CA ARG A 194 -14.40 -0.27 5.81
C ARG A 194 -12.88 -0.19 5.94
N ILE A 195 -12.21 0.18 4.85
CA ILE A 195 -10.75 0.41 4.82
C ILE A 195 -10.49 1.91 4.65
N ASN A 196 -9.67 2.49 5.53
CA ASN A 196 -9.23 3.89 5.49
C ASN A 196 -8.07 4.11 4.52
N GLY A 197 -7.22 3.10 4.34
CA GLY A 197 -6.00 3.26 3.57
C GLY A 197 -5.40 1.95 3.10
N LEU A 198 -4.82 2.00 1.90
CA LEU A 198 -4.03 0.92 1.32
C LEU A 198 -2.61 1.41 1.03
N MET A 199 -1.65 0.54 1.31
CA MET A 199 -0.21 0.77 1.12
C MET A 199 0.38 -0.46 0.45
N THR A 200 1.23 -0.31 -0.58
CA THR A 200 1.83 -1.49 -1.24
C THR A 200 3.11 -1.93 -0.55
N ILE A 201 3.39 -3.23 -0.63
CA ILE A 201 4.63 -3.86 -0.14
C ILE A 201 5.45 -4.34 -1.35
N HIS A 202 6.77 -4.08 -1.33
CA HIS A 202 7.65 -4.30 -2.47
C HIS A 202 7.91 -5.79 -2.76
N ASN A 203 7.78 -6.19 -4.04
CA ASN A 203 7.91 -7.58 -4.51
C ASN A 203 9.35 -8.14 -4.58
N GLY A 204 10.31 -7.54 -3.89
CA GLY A 204 11.72 -7.85 -4.05
C GLY A 204 12.56 -7.43 -2.85
N THR A 205 13.83 -7.82 -2.86
CA THR A 205 14.74 -7.66 -1.73
C THR A 205 15.73 -6.49 -1.87
N SER A 206 15.71 -5.80 -3.02
CA SER A 206 16.59 -4.66 -3.28
C SER A 206 16.13 -3.43 -2.48
N TYR A 207 17.01 -2.91 -1.65
CA TYR A 207 16.77 -1.73 -0.81
C TYR A 207 17.84 -0.67 -1.07
N ALA A 208 17.49 0.58 -0.77
CA ALA A 208 18.45 1.66 -0.57
C ALA A 208 18.81 1.77 0.92
N LEU A 209 20.03 2.20 1.21
CA LEU A 209 20.53 2.44 2.57
C LEU A 209 20.52 3.93 2.85
N VAL A 210 20.00 4.33 4.02
CA VAL A 210 20.18 5.67 4.59
C VAL A 210 21.14 5.53 5.77
N PRO A 211 22.38 6.03 5.69
CA PRO A 211 23.35 5.87 6.76
C PRO A 211 23.02 6.74 7.98
N ALA A 212 23.45 6.28 9.17
CA ALA A 212 23.35 7.02 10.42
C ALA A 212 24.11 8.36 10.36
N ASN A 213 23.61 9.36 11.08
CA ASN A 213 24.32 10.62 11.34
C ASN A 213 24.76 11.36 10.07
N ASP A 214 23.90 11.37 9.04
CA ASP A 214 24.06 12.29 7.92
C ASP A 214 23.72 13.72 8.38
N ASP A 215 24.67 14.27 9.15
CA ASP A 215 24.44 15.18 10.28
C ASP A 215 23.93 16.58 9.93
N ASN A 216 23.59 16.92 8.68
CA ASN A 216 22.92 18.20 8.38
C ASN A 216 22.11 18.25 7.09
N ASP A 217 22.29 17.31 6.14
CA ASP A 217 21.70 17.44 4.82
C ASP A 217 20.72 16.32 4.42
N GLY A 218 20.69 15.20 5.17
CA GLY A 218 19.80 14.07 4.93
C GLY A 218 19.93 13.44 3.54
N GLU A 219 19.42 12.22 3.40
CA GLU A 219 19.31 11.65 2.06
C GLU A 219 18.14 12.28 1.32
N ARG A 220 18.42 12.72 0.08
CA ARG A 220 17.43 13.30 -0.82
C ARG A 220 17.41 12.53 -2.11
N PHE A 221 16.22 12.14 -2.53
CA PHE A 221 16.03 11.57 -3.85
C PHE A 221 14.70 12.02 -4.43
N ASN A 222 14.69 12.08 -5.75
CA ASN A 222 13.50 12.29 -6.53
C ASN A 222 12.96 10.96 -6.99
N TYR A 223 11.64 10.86 -7.10
CA TYR A 223 10.97 9.70 -7.66
C TYR A 223 9.89 10.15 -8.65
N ASP A 224 9.47 9.20 -9.47
CA ASP A 224 8.36 9.35 -10.39
C ASP A 224 7.06 9.09 -9.62
N ASP A 225 6.26 10.14 -9.39
CA ASP A 225 5.03 10.08 -8.62
C ASP A 225 3.91 9.29 -9.32
N ASP A 226 4.11 8.92 -10.59
CA ASP A 226 3.22 7.99 -11.30
C ASP A 226 3.59 6.52 -11.07
N LYS A 227 4.78 6.25 -10.52
CA LYS A 227 5.28 4.88 -10.31
C LYS A 227 5.39 4.47 -8.85
N VAL A 228 5.62 5.40 -7.94
CA VAL A 228 5.84 5.11 -6.52
C VAL A 228 4.59 5.44 -5.70
N GLY A 229 4.13 4.49 -4.88
CA GLY A 229 2.95 4.66 -4.02
C GLY A 229 3.25 4.68 -2.53
N THR A 230 4.18 3.86 -2.07
CA THR A 230 4.51 3.72 -0.66
C THR A 230 6.03 3.65 -0.49
N ILE A 231 6.52 4.12 0.65
CA ILE A 231 7.87 3.86 1.12
C ILE A 231 7.76 2.74 2.15
N GLN A 232 8.34 1.60 1.83
CA GLN A 232 8.49 0.50 2.78
C GLN A 232 9.81 0.68 3.52
N VAL A 233 9.72 0.73 4.84
CA VAL A 233 10.87 0.97 5.70
C VAL A 233 11.24 -0.31 6.44
N LEU A 234 12.53 -0.65 6.39
CA LEU A 234 13.12 -1.82 7.02
C LEU A 234 14.17 -1.36 8.06
N ALA A 235 13.95 -1.67 9.34
CA ALA A 235 14.95 -1.42 10.36
C ALA A 235 16.18 -2.32 10.19
N VAL A 236 17.38 -1.77 10.42
CA VAL A 236 18.65 -2.52 10.37
C VAL A 236 19.16 -2.86 11.77
N SER A 237 18.73 -2.12 12.81
CA SER A 237 19.01 -2.39 14.23
C SER A 237 18.02 -1.64 15.15
N ALA A 238 18.18 -1.75 16.49
CA ALA A 238 17.14 -1.44 17.48
C ALA A 238 16.81 0.06 17.67
N THR A 239 15.49 0.35 17.76
CA THR A 239 14.84 1.63 18.16
C THR A 239 15.33 2.95 17.54
N PRO A 240 15.67 3.04 16.25
CA PRO A 240 15.94 4.34 15.66
C PRO A 240 14.65 5.11 15.33
N VAL A 241 14.75 6.43 15.22
CA VAL A 241 13.67 7.31 14.71
C VAL A 241 14.01 7.74 13.29
N LEU A 242 13.08 7.55 12.34
CA LEU A 242 13.21 8.06 10.97
C LEU A 242 12.26 9.23 10.79
N ALA A 243 12.83 10.40 10.50
CA ALA A 243 12.08 11.55 10.06
C ALA A 243 12.05 11.57 8.53
N ILE A 244 10.87 11.70 7.94
CA ILE A 244 10.68 11.82 6.49
C ILE A 244 9.91 13.09 6.20
N ASN A 245 10.46 13.93 5.32
CA ASN A 245 9.71 15.03 4.72
C ASN A 245 9.44 14.71 3.26
N HIS A 246 8.17 14.75 2.86
CA HIS A 246 7.75 14.72 1.47
C HIS A 246 7.95 16.11 0.88
N ILE A 247 8.59 16.19 -0.28
CA ILE A 247 8.88 17.45 -0.96
C ILE A 247 8.08 17.55 -2.25
N LYS A 248 7.35 18.67 -2.40
CA LYS A 248 6.72 19.10 -3.64
C LYS A 248 7.57 20.20 -4.28
N TYR A 249 7.98 19.99 -5.52
CA TYR A 249 8.73 20.99 -6.29
C TYR A 249 7.78 21.88 -7.09
N LYS A 250 8.13 23.15 -7.29
CA LYS A 250 7.41 24.01 -8.22
C LYS A 250 7.59 23.49 -9.64
N GLY A 251 6.48 23.31 -10.35
CA GLY A 251 6.45 22.97 -11.78
C GLY A 251 6.97 24.07 -12.69
#